data_AF-A0A2H4X5Z2-F1
#
_entry.id   AF-A0A2H4X5Z2-F1
#
_cell.length_a   1.000
_cell.length_b   1.000
_cell.length_c   1.000
_cell.angle_alpha   90.00
_cell.angle_beta   90.00
_cell.angle_gamma   90.00
#
_symmetry.space_group_name_H-M   'P 1'
#
loop_
_entity.id
_entity.type
_entity.pdbx_description
1 polymer ?
#
loop_
_entity_poly.entity_id
_entity_poly.type
_entity_poly.pdbx_seq_one_letter_code
_entity_poly.pdbx_strand_id
1 'polypeptide(L)'
;LTMFAILGICLTSFVLSVFIKFRNTPIVKATNRELSYLLLFSLLCCFSSSLFFIGEPEDWTCRLRQPAFGISFVLCISCILVKTNRILLVFEAKIPTSFQRKWWGLNLQFLLVFLCTFVQIVTCIIWLYTAPPKSAKNDEDEIIFVICNEGSLMALGFLIGYTCLLAGICFFFAFKARKLPENFNEAKFITFSMLIFFIVWISFIPAYVSTYGKYVSAVEVIAILASSFGLLACIFFNKVYIILFKPSR
;
A
#
# COMPACT_ATOMS: atom_id res chain seq x y z
N LEU A 1 7.60 17.09 -4.74
CA LEU A 1 6.76 15.86 -4.65
C LEU A 1 6.93 14.97 -5.88
N THR A 2 6.79 15.49 -7.09
CA THR A 2 7.03 14.77 -8.36
C THR A 2 8.37 14.01 -8.39
N MET A 3 9.47 14.68 -8.05
CA MET A 3 10.80 14.05 -8.02
C MET A 3 10.86 12.85 -7.07
N PHE A 4 10.21 12.93 -5.91
CA PHE A 4 10.14 11.83 -4.96
C PHE A 4 9.25 10.68 -5.47
N ALA A 5 8.14 10.99 -6.14
CA ALA A 5 7.30 9.97 -6.78
C ALA A 5 8.07 9.22 -7.88
N ILE A 6 8.74 9.96 -8.78
CA ILE A 6 9.59 9.39 -9.84
C ILE A 6 10.71 8.54 -9.26
N LEU A 7 11.40 9.04 -8.22
CA LEU A 7 12.43 8.27 -7.52
C LEU A 7 11.86 6.98 -6.92
N GLY A 8 10.68 7.03 -6.32
CA GLY A 8 9.98 5.85 -5.78
C GLY A 8 9.64 4.82 -6.85
N ILE A 9 9.16 5.27 -8.02
CA ILE A 9 8.92 4.40 -9.20
C ILE A 9 10.24 3.75 -9.62
N CYS A 10 11.29 4.53 -9.86
CA CYS A 10 12.60 4.02 -10.29
C CYS A 10 13.17 2.99 -9.31
N LEU A 11 13.15 3.29 -8.01
CA LEU A 11 13.64 2.38 -6.97
C LEU A 11 12.80 1.10 -6.91
N THR A 12 11.48 1.19 -6.99
CA THR A 12 10.61 0.01 -6.95
C THR A 12 10.80 -0.87 -8.19
N SER A 13 10.94 -0.26 -9.38
CA SER A 13 11.26 -0.96 -10.62
C SER A 13 12.64 -1.63 -10.57
N PHE A 14 13.63 -0.98 -9.96
CA PHE A 14 14.94 -1.57 -9.72
C PHE A 14 14.84 -2.80 -8.81
N VAL A 15 14.15 -2.70 -7.67
CA VAL A 15 13.94 -3.82 -6.74
C VAL A 15 13.20 -4.97 -7.43
N LEU A 16 12.17 -4.67 -8.21
CA LEU A 16 11.44 -5.68 -8.99
C LEU A 16 12.35 -6.38 -9.99
N SER A 17 13.19 -5.64 -10.71
CA SER A 17 14.16 -6.18 -11.67
C SER A 17 15.17 -7.10 -11.00
N VAL A 18 15.67 -6.74 -9.81
CA VAL A 18 16.55 -7.59 -8.99
C VAL A 18 15.82 -8.88 -8.60
N PHE A 19 14.59 -8.80 -8.09
CA PHE A 19 13.82 -9.98 -7.69
C PHE A 19 13.47 -10.91 -8.87
N ILE A 20 13.31 -10.37 -10.08
CA ILE A 20 13.11 -11.16 -11.31
C ILE A 20 14.42 -11.83 -11.72
N LYS A 21 15.53 -11.07 -11.78
CA LYS A 21 16.85 -11.59 -12.17
C LYS A 21 17.34 -12.68 -11.22
N PHE A 22 17.15 -12.51 -9.92
CA PHE A 22 17.58 -13.45 -8.87
C PHE A 22 16.44 -14.37 -8.39
N ARG A 23 15.40 -14.59 -9.21
CA ARG A 23 14.22 -15.42 -8.85
C ARG A 23 14.53 -16.84 -8.38
N ASN A 24 15.70 -17.37 -8.78
CA ASN A 24 16.12 -18.73 -8.46
C ASN A 24 16.88 -18.85 -7.13
N THR A 25 17.26 -17.73 -6.50
CA THR A 25 17.98 -17.72 -5.22
C THR A 25 17.08 -18.19 -4.06
N PRO A 26 17.64 -18.90 -3.06
CA PRO A 26 16.85 -19.42 -1.94
C PRO A 26 16.11 -18.33 -1.15
N ILE A 27 16.72 -17.13 -1.04
CA ILE A 27 16.13 -15.95 -0.39
C ILE A 27 14.79 -15.56 -1.04
N VAL A 28 14.76 -15.44 -2.38
CA VAL A 28 13.54 -15.06 -3.11
C VAL A 28 12.50 -16.18 -3.08
N LYS A 29 12.94 -17.45 -3.15
CA LYS A 29 12.02 -18.61 -3.06
C LYS A 29 11.35 -18.72 -1.70
N ALA A 30 12.08 -18.50 -0.61
CA ALA A 30 11.54 -18.57 0.75
C ALA A 30 10.51 -17.48 1.05
N THR A 31 10.66 -16.31 0.42
CA THR A 31 9.87 -15.09 0.68
C THR A 31 8.46 -15.10 0.03
N ASN A 32 8.07 -16.19 -0.65
CA ASN A 32 6.88 -16.24 -1.50
C ASN A 32 6.93 -15.17 -2.59
N ARG A 33 7.60 -15.54 -3.70
CA ARG A 33 7.91 -14.65 -4.81
C ARG A 33 6.69 -13.95 -5.40
N GLU A 34 5.56 -14.65 -5.52
CA GLU A 34 4.38 -14.16 -6.24
C GLU A 34 3.70 -13.02 -5.46
N LEU A 35 3.52 -13.17 -4.15
CA LEU A 35 3.03 -12.08 -3.29
C LEU A 35 4.03 -10.91 -3.23
N SER A 36 5.33 -11.19 -3.30
CA SER A 36 6.35 -10.14 -3.31
C SER A 36 6.33 -9.34 -4.62
N TYR A 37 6.08 -9.99 -5.76
CA TYR A 37 5.86 -9.32 -7.04
C TYR A 37 4.58 -8.49 -7.02
N LEU A 38 3.49 -9.04 -6.49
CA LEU A 38 2.23 -8.30 -6.36
C LEU A 38 2.38 -7.07 -5.45
N LEU A 39 3.12 -7.19 -4.35
CA LEU A 39 3.43 -6.08 -3.45
C LEU A 39 4.28 -4.99 -4.13
N LEU A 40 5.32 -5.36 -4.87
CA LEU A 40 6.13 -4.40 -5.64
C LEU A 40 5.33 -3.72 -6.74
N PHE A 41 4.46 -4.47 -7.43
CA PHE A 41 3.53 -3.90 -8.39
C PHE A 41 2.56 -2.91 -7.73
N SER A 42 1.98 -3.25 -6.57
CA SER A 42 1.12 -2.31 -5.85
C SER A 42 1.86 -1.04 -5.41
N LEU A 43 3.13 -1.15 -5.00
CA LEU A 43 3.96 0.01 -4.66
C LEU A 43 4.24 0.89 -5.88
N LEU A 44 4.48 0.31 -7.07
CA LEU A 44 4.57 1.07 -8.33
C LEU A 44 3.28 1.85 -8.58
N CYS A 45 2.12 1.20 -8.39
CA CYS A 45 0.82 1.86 -8.51
C CYS A 45 0.64 2.97 -7.47
N CYS A 46 1.08 2.79 -6.21
CA CYS A 46 1.02 3.82 -5.17
C CYS A 46 1.89 5.04 -5.50
N PHE A 47 3.13 4.85 -5.97
CA PHE A 47 3.96 5.97 -6.39
C PHE A 47 3.39 6.67 -7.62
N SER A 48 2.85 5.90 -8.56
CA SER A 48 2.21 6.45 -9.77
C SER A 48 0.92 7.21 -9.42
N SER A 49 0.12 6.71 -8.46
CA SER A 49 -1.14 7.36 -8.07
C SER A 49 -0.92 8.73 -7.47
N SER A 50 0.21 8.93 -6.77
CA SER A 50 0.59 10.24 -6.24
C SER A 50 0.78 11.32 -7.31
N LEU A 51 1.06 10.93 -8.57
CA LEU A 51 1.19 11.87 -9.69
C LEU A 51 -0.17 12.44 -10.12
N PHE A 52 -1.28 11.71 -9.95
CA PHE A 52 -2.62 12.22 -10.28
C PHE A 52 -3.07 13.37 -9.37
N PHE A 53 -2.46 13.51 -8.19
CA PHE A 53 -2.70 14.61 -7.27
C PHE A 53 -1.87 15.86 -7.59
N ILE A 54 -0.93 15.77 -8.54
CA ILE A 54 -0.01 16.85 -8.87
C ILE A 54 -0.32 17.40 -10.26
N GLY A 55 -0.57 18.70 -10.34
CA GLY A 55 -0.88 19.39 -11.59
C GLY A 55 -2.17 20.18 -11.49
N GLU A 56 -2.62 20.72 -12.62
CA GLU A 56 -3.92 21.37 -12.70
C GLU A 56 -5.03 20.30 -12.66
N PRO A 57 -6.03 20.43 -11.77
CA PRO A 57 -7.08 19.42 -11.64
C PRO A 57 -8.04 19.49 -12.82
N GLU A 58 -8.09 18.40 -13.59
CA GLU A 58 -9.05 18.16 -14.66
C GLU A 58 -10.10 17.13 -14.17
N ASP A 59 -11.27 17.10 -14.80
CA ASP A 59 -12.34 16.18 -14.41
C ASP A 59 -11.90 14.71 -14.38
N TRP A 60 -11.03 14.28 -15.29
CA TRP A 60 -10.54 12.91 -15.31
C TRP A 60 -9.52 12.64 -14.20
N THR A 61 -8.64 13.60 -13.86
CA THR A 61 -7.68 13.43 -12.75
C THR A 61 -8.41 13.39 -11.42
N CYS A 62 -9.43 14.23 -11.23
CA CYS A 62 -10.29 14.22 -10.04
C CYS A 62 -10.97 12.86 -9.83
N ARG A 63 -11.47 12.23 -10.90
CA ARG A 63 -12.12 10.91 -10.81
C ARG A 63 -11.14 9.78 -10.55
N LEU A 64 -9.89 9.89 -10.97
CA LEU A 64 -8.89 8.83 -10.82
C LEU A 64 -8.10 8.91 -9.51
N ARG A 65 -7.85 10.11 -8.97
CA ARG A 65 -6.92 10.31 -7.84
C ARG A 65 -7.26 9.41 -6.63
N GLN A 66 -8.50 9.45 -6.15
CA GLN A 66 -8.94 8.74 -4.95
C GLN A 66 -9.05 7.22 -5.18
N PRO A 67 -9.70 6.74 -6.27
CA PRO A 67 -9.71 5.31 -6.58
C PRO A 67 -8.32 4.72 -6.82
N ALA A 68 -7.45 5.40 -7.56
CA ALA A 68 -6.10 4.92 -7.84
C ALA A 68 -5.28 4.81 -6.55
N PHE A 69 -5.37 5.81 -5.68
CA PHE A 69 -4.76 5.76 -4.34
C PHE A 69 -5.33 4.60 -3.51
N GLY A 70 -6.65 4.57 -3.28
CA GLY A 70 -7.29 3.61 -2.38
C GLY A 70 -7.09 2.15 -2.82
N ILE A 71 -7.27 1.85 -4.11
CA ILE A 71 -7.10 0.48 -4.63
C ILE A 71 -5.64 0.04 -4.51
N SER A 72 -4.68 0.90 -4.84
CA SER A 72 -3.25 0.57 -4.75
C SER A 72 -2.81 0.31 -3.31
N PHE A 73 -3.26 1.14 -2.37
CA PHE A 73 -2.96 0.97 -0.95
C PHE A 73 -3.60 -0.27 -0.35
N VAL A 74 -4.89 -0.51 -0.64
CA VAL A 74 -5.58 -1.73 -0.18
C VAL A 74 -4.91 -2.98 -0.73
N LEU A 75 -4.51 -2.98 -2.01
CA LEU A 75 -3.78 -4.10 -2.60
C LEU A 75 -2.45 -4.35 -1.85
N CYS A 76 -1.71 -3.28 -1.57
CA CYS A 76 -0.44 -3.33 -0.84
C CYS A 76 -0.61 -3.88 0.58
N ILE A 77 -1.55 -3.35 1.35
CA ILE A 77 -1.83 -3.79 2.73
C ILE A 77 -2.36 -5.24 2.72
N SER A 78 -3.23 -5.60 1.78
CA SER A 78 -3.75 -6.96 1.64
C SER A 78 -2.64 -7.97 1.39
N CYS A 79 -1.67 -7.65 0.52
CA CYS A 79 -0.48 -8.49 0.29
C CYS A 79 0.31 -8.71 1.58
N ILE A 80 0.53 -7.65 2.36
CA ILE A 80 1.29 -7.73 3.62
C ILE A 80 0.50 -8.50 4.69
N LEU A 81 -0.81 -8.28 4.78
CA LEU A 81 -1.68 -9.00 5.71
C LEU A 81 -1.66 -10.50 5.43
N VAL A 82 -1.88 -10.92 4.18
CA VAL A 82 -1.87 -12.34 3.79
C VAL A 82 -0.49 -12.95 4.01
N LYS A 83 0.58 -12.22 3.68
CA LYS A 83 1.96 -12.65 3.93
C LYS A 83 2.24 -12.86 5.42
N THR A 84 1.81 -11.94 6.26
CA THR A 84 2.00 -11.99 7.72
C THR A 84 1.18 -13.10 8.35
N ASN A 85 -0.08 -13.25 7.94
CA ASN A 85 -0.95 -14.32 8.41
C ASN A 85 -0.37 -15.71 8.08
N ARG A 86 0.15 -15.88 6.86
CA ARG A 86 0.87 -17.11 6.49
C ARG A 86 2.05 -17.38 7.41
N ILE A 87 2.89 -16.38 7.68
CA ILE A 87 4.04 -16.52 8.59
C ILE A 87 3.55 -17.00 9.96
N LEU A 88 2.55 -16.33 10.54
CA LEU A 88 2.00 -16.72 11.84
C LEU A 88 1.50 -18.16 11.88
N LEU A 89 0.75 -18.59 10.86
CA LEU A 89 0.19 -19.94 10.83
C LEU A 89 1.25 -21.02 10.68
N VAL A 90 2.32 -20.75 9.93
CA VAL A 90 3.50 -21.63 9.86
C VAL A 90 4.12 -21.85 11.23
N PHE A 91 4.31 -20.78 11.99
CA PHE A 91 5.01 -20.85 13.27
C PHE A 91 4.15 -21.29 14.45
N GLU A 92 2.85 -20.98 14.45
CA GLU A 92 1.92 -21.44 15.49
C GLU A 92 1.52 -22.92 15.30
N ALA A 93 2.15 -23.64 14.36
CA ALA A 93 1.84 -25.03 13.99
C ALA A 93 0.35 -25.28 13.66
N LYS A 94 -0.40 -24.21 13.35
CA LYS A 94 -1.81 -24.27 12.92
C LYS A 94 -1.95 -24.69 11.45
N ILE A 95 -0.86 -25.06 10.78
CA ILE A 95 -0.92 -25.63 9.43
C ILE A 95 -1.49 -27.05 9.50
N PRO A 96 -2.62 -27.31 8.82
CA PRO A 96 -3.20 -28.65 8.76
C PRO A 96 -2.27 -29.63 8.03
N THR A 97 -2.26 -30.89 8.46
CA THR A 97 -1.22 -31.88 8.09
C THR A 97 -1.37 -32.54 6.71
N SER A 98 -2.51 -32.49 6.02
CA SER A 98 -2.70 -33.29 4.78
C SER A 98 -3.28 -32.53 3.59
N PHE A 99 -4.57 -32.15 3.60
CA PHE A 99 -5.27 -31.64 2.41
C PHE A 99 -5.39 -30.11 2.39
N GLN A 100 -5.68 -29.50 3.54
CA GLN A 100 -5.75 -28.05 3.66
C GLN A 100 -4.38 -27.36 3.47
N ARG A 101 -3.24 -28.05 3.64
CA ARG A 101 -1.91 -27.50 3.30
C ARG A 101 -1.74 -27.21 1.80
N LYS A 102 -2.38 -28.03 0.95
CA LYS A 102 -2.40 -27.88 -0.52
C LYS A 102 -3.37 -26.78 -0.95
N TRP A 103 -4.48 -26.62 -0.21
CA TRP A 103 -5.51 -25.59 -0.44
C TRP A 103 -5.12 -24.20 0.12
N TRP A 104 -4.42 -24.15 1.27
CA TRP A 104 -3.63 -23.00 1.77
C TRP A 104 -2.40 -22.67 0.90
N GLY A 105 -2.36 -23.21 -0.31
CA GLY A 105 -1.39 -22.91 -1.34
C GLY A 105 -1.55 -21.49 -1.89
N LEU A 106 -0.89 -21.26 -3.02
CA LEU A 106 -0.81 -19.97 -3.69
C LEU A 106 -2.20 -19.37 -4.00
N ASN A 107 -3.14 -20.22 -4.43
CA ASN A 107 -4.47 -19.79 -4.87
C ASN A 107 -5.30 -19.13 -3.76
N LEU A 108 -5.28 -19.67 -2.53
CA LEU A 108 -6.03 -19.08 -1.42
C LEU A 108 -5.46 -17.72 -1.01
N GLN A 109 -4.14 -17.55 -1.08
CA GLN A 109 -3.50 -16.26 -0.76
C GLN A 109 -3.90 -15.18 -1.75
N PHE A 110 -3.86 -15.49 -3.05
CA PHE A 110 -4.33 -14.57 -4.09
C PHE A 110 -5.83 -14.30 -3.99
N LEU A 111 -6.65 -15.31 -3.66
CA LEU A 111 -8.07 -15.14 -3.44
C LEU A 111 -8.34 -14.17 -2.26
N LEU A 112 -7.62 -14.31 -1.14
CA LEU A 112 -7.76 -13.41 0.00
C LEU A 112 -7.37 -11.96 -0.36
N VAL A 113 -6.23 -11.78 -1.05
CA VAL A 113 -5.81 -10.46 -1.52
C VAL A 113 -6.85 -9.85 -2.48
N PHE A 114 -7.36 -10.67 -3.40
CA PHE A 114 -8.38 -10.27 -4.35
C PHE A 114 -9.67 -9.86 -3.65
N LEU A 115 -10.18 -10.65 -2.70
CA LEU A 115 -11.40 -10.34 -1.96
C LEU A 115 -11.29 -9.02 -1.19
N CYS A 116 -10.17 -8.78 -0.49
CA CYS A 116 -9.95 -7.50 0.19
C CYS A 116 -9.90 -6.33 -0.80
N THR A 117 -9.19 -6.48 -1.92
CA THR A 117 -9.08 -5.42 -2.93
C THR A 117 -10.41 -5.19 -3.65
N PHE A 118 -11.20 -6.25 -3.88
CA PHE A 118 -12.48 -6.20 -4.55
C PHE A 118 -13.50 -5.33 -3.79
N VAL A 119 -13.51 -5.40 -2.45
CA VAL A 119 -14.35 -4.51 -1.63
C VAL A 119 -14.03 -3.05 -1.91
N GLN A 120 -12.74 -2.68 -2.00
CA GLN A 120 -12.34 -1.31 -2.33
C GLN A 120 -12.72 -0.91 -3.76
N ILE A 121 -12.57 -1.82 -4.74
CA ILE A 121 -12.96 -1.58 -6.14
C ILE A 121 -14.46 -1.30 -6.23
N VAL A 122 -15.30 -2.11 -5.58
CA VAL A 122 -16.76 -1.93 -5.57
C VAL A 122 -17.13 -0.59 -4.94
N THR A 123 -16.52 -0.23 -3.80
CA THR A 123 -16.72 1.09 -3.17
C THR A 123 -16.38 2.23 -4.12
N CYS A 124 -15.26 2.16 -4.83
CA CYS A 124 -14.87 3.16 -5.82
C CYS A 124 -15.86 3.24 -7.00
N ILE A 125 -16.34 2.10 -7.52
CA ILE A 125 -17.32 2.08 -8.62
C ILE A 125 -18.63 2.72 -8.19
N ILE A 126 -19.15 2.36 -7.01
CA ILE A 126 -20.38 2.94 -6.46
C ILE A 126 -20.22 4.46 -6.28
N TRP A 127 -19.08 4.90 -5.75
CA TRP A 127 -18.80 6.32 -5.58
C TRP A 127 -18.78 7.06 -6.92
N LEU A 128 -18.05 6.54 -7.92
CA LEU A 128 -17.98 7.16 -9.24
C LEU A 128 -19.35 7.20 -9.95
N TYR A 129 -20.22 6.23 -9.71
CA TYR A 129 -21.56 6.21 -10.28
C TYR A 129 -22.52 7.19 -9.59
N THR A 130 -22.46 7.27 -8.26
CA THR A 130 -23.42 8.04 -7.46
C THR A 130 -23.04 9.52 -7.31
N ALA A 131 -21.76 9.81 -7.13
CA ALA A 131 -21.23 11.14 -6.87
C ALA A 131 -19.80 11.29 -7.45
N PRO A 132 -19.64 11.30 -8.78
CA PRO A 132 -18.32 11.39 -9.40
C PRO A 132 -17.61 12.69 -9.02
N PRO A 133 -16.33 12.63 -8.59
CA PRO A 133 -15.53 13.84 -8.37
C PRO A 133 -15.41 14.68 -9.65
N LYS A 134 -15.42 16.00 -9.49
CA LYS A 134 -15.29 16.95 -10.60
C LYS A 134 -14.40 18.12 -10.22
N SER A 135 -13.77 18.73 -11.22
CA SER A 135 -13.05 19.98 -11.03
C SER A 135 -14.05 21.12 -10.76
N ALA A 136 -13.78 21.92 -9.73
CA ALA A 136 -14.59 23.06 -9.34
C ALA A 136 -13.67 24.24 -8.99
N LYS A 137 -14.11 25.46 -9.31
CA LYS A 137 -13.41 26.68 -8.89
C LYS A 137 -13.86 27.04 -7.48
N ASN A 138 -12.91 27.34 -6.60
CA ASN A 138 -13.23 27.89 -5.29
C ASN A 138 -13.39 29.41 -5.45
N ASP A 139 -14.61 29.92 -5.31
CA ASP A 139 -14.91 31.36 -5.34
C ASP A 139 -14.77 32.03 -3.96
N GLU A 140 -14.44 31.26 -2.92
CA GLU A 140 -14.37 31.74 -1.52
C GLU A 140 -13.00 32.35 -1.12
N ASP A 141 -11.97 32.21 -1.96
CA ASP A 141 -10.62 32.72 -1.70
C ASP A 141 -10.31 33.96 -2.56
N GLU A 142 -9.52 34.92 -2.05
CA GLU A 142 -9.02 36.10 -2.81
C GLU A 142 -8.23 35.70 -4.08
N ILE A 143 -7.84 34.43 -4.19
CA ILE A 143 -7.16 33.85 -5.35
C ILE A 143 -7.96 32.61 -5.80
N ILE A 144 -8.53 32.65 -7.01
CA ILE A 144 -9.28 31.55 -7.59
C ILE A 144 -8.35 30.36 -7.85
N PHE A 145 -8.49 29.29 -7.07
CA PHE A 145 -7.82 28.00 -7.33
C PHE A 145 -8.84 26.97 -7.80
N VAL A 146 -8.46 26.14 -8.78
CA VAL A 146 -9.26 24.97 -9.18
C VAL A 146 -8.96 23.84 -8.19
N ILE A 147 -10.00 23.26 -7.61
CA ILE A 147 -9.92 22.17 -6.64
C ILE A 147 -10.82 21.04 -7.15
N CYS A 148 -10.44 19.80 -6.91
CA CYS A 148 -11.34 18.68 -7.16
C CYS A 148 -12.35 18.58 -6.01
N ASN A 149 -13.63 18.79 -6.31
CA ASN A 149 -14.74 18.50 -5.42
C ASN A 149 -14.98 16.98 -5.43
N GLU A 150 -14.89 16.35 -4.26
CA GLU A 150 -15.03 14.90 -4.08
C GLU A 150 -16.48 14.40 -4.27
N GLY A 151 -17.46 15.29 -4.32
CA GLY A 151 -18.88 14.98 -4.52
C GLY A 151 -19.56 14.33 -3.31
N SER A 152 -18.89 13.39 -2.63
CA SER A 152 -19.41 12.72 -1.44
C SER A 152 -18.31 12.52 -0.38
N LEU A 153 -18.40 13.31 0.69
CA LEU A 153 -17.55 13.16 1.89
C LEU A 153 -17.73 11.79 2.54
N MET A 154 -18.95 11.24 2.49
CA MET A 154 -19.24 9.92 3.04
C MET A 154 -18.49 8.83 2.28
N ALA A 155 -18.46 8.89 0.95
CA ALA A 155 -17.75 7.90 0.14
C ALA A 155 -16.22 7.98 0.31
N LEU A 156 -15.66 9.20 0.39
CA LEU A 156 -14.27 9.41 0.77
C LEU A 156 -13.97 8.82 2.15
N GLY A 157 -14.85 9.06 3.13
CA GLY A 157 -14.76 8.49 4.47
C GLY A 157 -14.77 6.96 4.48
N PHE A 158 -15.61 6.32 3.66
CA PHE A 158 -15.61 4.86 3.51
C PHE A 158 -14.31 4.34 2.89
N LEU A 159 -13.77 5.00 1.87
CA LEU A 159 -12.50 4.63 1.23
C LEU A 159 -11.33 4.68 2.23
N ILE A 160 -11.19 5.80 2.93
CA ILE A 160 -10.12 5.98 3.93
C ILE A 160 -10.35 5.06 5.12
N GLY A 161 -11.58 4.96 5.61
CA GLY A 161 -11.97 4.14 6.75
C GLY A 161 -11.69 2.66 6.52
N TYR A 162 -12.03 2.12 5.35
CA TYR A 162 -11.73 0.74 4.98
C TYR A 162 -10.21 0.49 4.93
N THR A 163 -9.46 1.41 4.33
CA THR A 163 -8.00 1.34 4.25
C THR A 163 -7.36 1.32 5.65
N CYS A 164 -7.80 2.21 6.55
CA CYS A 164 -7.33 2.28 7.94
C CYS A 164 -7.70 1.03 8.75
N LEU A 165 -8.91 0.51 8.58
CA LEU A 165 -9.35 -0.73 9.24
C LEU A 165 -8.47 -1.91 8.81
N LEU A 166 -8.25 -2.06 7.50
CA LEU A 166 -7.41 -3.12 6.96
C LEU A 166 -5.95 -2.99 7.44
N ALA A 167 -5.42 -1.76 7.47
CA ALA A 167 -4.12 -1.48 8.06
C ALA A 167 -4.07 -1.93 9.53
N GLY A 168 -5.13 -1.68 10.32
CA GLY A 168 -5.18 -1.99 11.75
C GLY A 168 -5.12 -3.47 12.02
N ILE A 169 -5.88 -4.22 11.23
CA ILE A 169 -5.82 -5.69 11.22
C ILE A 169 -4.40 -6.13 10.84
N CYS A 170 -3.82 -5.58 9.78
CA CYS A 170 -2.46 -5.91 9.34
C CYS A 170 -1.40 -5.64 10.42
N PHE A 171 -1.48 -4.50 11.11
CA PHE A 171 -0.56 -4.16 12.19
C PHE A 171 -0.72 -5.10 13.39
N PHE A 172 -1.94 -5.48 13.76
CA PHE A 172 -2.16 -6.47 14.82
C PHE A 172 -1.48 -7.81 14.52
N PHE A 173 -1.67 -8.34 13.30
CA PHE A 173 -0.99 -9.56 12.87
C PHE A 173 0.54 -9.36 12.80
N ALA A 174 1.02 -8.23 12.27
CA ALA A 174 2.45 -7.94 12.22
C ALA A 174 3.07 -7.85 13.62
N PHE A 175 2.35 -7.27 14.58
CA PHE A 175 2.80 -7.19 15.96
C PHE A 175 2.94 -8.57 16.60
N LYS A 176 1.96 -9.47 16.37
CA LYS A 176 2.06 -10.87 16.82
C LYS A 176 3.27 -11.57 16.20
N ALA A 177 3.55 -11.33 14.92
CA ALA A 177 4.64 -11.98 14.20
C ALA A 177 6.04 -11.62 14.76
N ARG A 178 6.19 -10.51 15.51
CA ARG A 178 7.46 -10.15 16.16
C ARG A 178 7.92 -11.11 17.25
N LYS A 179 6.99 -11.85 17.87
CA LYS A 179 7.29 -12.79 18.95
C LYS A 179 7.85 -14.13 18.43
N LEU A 180 7.95 -14.29 17.11
CA LEU A 180 8.48 -15.49 16.47
C LEU A 180 10.01 -15.56 16.62
N PRO A 181 10.60 -16.77 16.77
CA PRO A 181 12.01 -16.94 17.11
C PRO A 181 12.98 -16.33 16.08
N GLU A 182 14.14 -15.90 16.58
CA GLU A 182 15.05 -14.86 16.05
C GLU A 182 15.61 -15.02 14.62
N ASN A 183 15.39 -16.15 13.95
CA ASN A 183 15.97 -16.41 12.62
C ASN A 183 15.25 -15.72 11.45
N PHE A 184 14.15 -15.00 11.69
CA PHE A 184 13.44 -14.21 10.67
C PHE A 184 13.29 -12.74 11.07
N ASN A 185 14.33 -11.94 10.82
CA ASN A 185 14.26 -10.47 10.91
C ASN A 185 13.16 -9.87 10.00
N GLU A 186 12.64 -10.63 9.03
CA GLU A 186 11.55 -10.22 8.14
C GLU A 186 10.30 -9.77 8.89
N ALA A 187 9.86 -10.49 9.94
CA ALA A 187 8.65 -10.11 10.68
C ALA A 187 8.82 -8.76 11.39
N LYS A 188 10.01 -8.50 11.96
CA LYS A 188 10.33 -7.22 12.62
C LYS A 188 10.26 -6.05 11.64
N PHE A 189 10.81 -6.22 10.43
CA PHE A 189 10.74 -5.19 9.40
C PHE A 189 9.32 -4.91 8.91
N ILE A 190 8.48 -5.94 8.76
CA ILE A 190 7.06 -5.78 8.40
C ILE A 190 6.31 -5.01 9.49
N THR A 191 6.56 -5.30 10.78
CA THR A 191 5.90 -4.54 11.85
C THR A 191 6.35 -3.10 11.88
N PHE A 192 7.65 -2.85 11.71
CA PHE A 192 8.19 -1.49 11.69
C PHE A 192 7.62 -0.70 10.52
N SER A 193 7.48 -1.31 9.35
CA SER A 193 6.86 -0.68 8.17
C SER A 193 5.39 -0.34 8.41
N MET A 194 4.63 -1.26 9.03
CA MET A 194 3.23 -1.02 9.40
C MET A 194 3.06 0.03 10.49
N LEU A 195 4.01 0.13 11.42
CA LEU A 195 4.03 1.19 12.44
C LEU A 195 4.25 2.57 11.79
N ILE A 196 5.22 2.69 10.88
CA ILE A 196 5.45 3.93 10.13
C ILE A 196 4.18 4.33 9.36
N PHE A 197 3.57 3.38 8.66
CA PHE A 197 2.32 3.60 7.95
C PHE A 197 1.24 4.19 8.89
N PHE A 198 1.05 3.58 10.07
CA PHE A 198 0.09 4.07 11.05
C PHE A 198 0.36 5.48 11.53
N ILE A 199 1.61 5.79 11.87
CA ILE A 199 2.01 7.11 12.34
C ILE A 199 1.71 8.15 11.24
N VAL A 200 2.07 7.86 10.00
CA VAL A 200 1.83 8.76 8.86
C VAL A 200 0.33 9.03 8.68
N TRP A 201 -0.52 8.01 8.71
CA TRP A 201 -1.97 8.19 8.50
C TRP A 201 -2.68 8.82 9.70
N ILE A 202 -2.22 8.57 10.93
CA ILE A 202 -2.73 9.26 12.12
C ILE A 202 -2.36 10.74 12.07
N SER A 203 -1.12 11.08 11.70
CA SER A 203 -0.67 12.47 11.53
C SER A 203 -1.32 13.17 10.33
N PHE A 204 -1.72 12.41 9.30
CA PHE A 204 -2.44 12.93 8.15
C PHE A 204 -3.80 13.51 8.53
N ILE A 205 -4.56 12.89 9.45
CA ILE A 205 -5.90 13.37 9.85
C ILE A 205 -5.89 14.84 10.34
N PRO A 206 -5.12 15.22 11.38
CA PRO A 206 -5.09 16.61 11.82
C PRO A 206 -4.49 17.54 10.76
N ALA A 207 -3.47 17.09 10.01
CA ALA A 207 -2.89 17.89 8.94
C ALA A 207 -3.92 18.16 7.81
N TYR A 208 -4.76 17.19 7.47
CA TYR A 208 -5.82 17.31 6.47
C TYR A 208 -6.89 18.31 6.92
N VAL A 209 -7.33 18.24 8.18
CA VAL A 209 -8.35 19.14 8.74
C VAL A 209 -7.84 20.56 8.92
N SER A 210 -6.56 20.74 9.28
CA SER A 210 -5.95 22.06 9.49
C SER A 210 -5.47 22.75 8.21
N THR A 211 -5.46 22.04 7.08
CA THR A 211 -4.97 22.56 5.80
C THR A 211 -6.15 22.93 4.89
N TYR A 212 -6.03 24.05 4.17
CA TYR A 212 -7.07 24.54 3.27
C TYR A 212 -6.55 24.71 1.84
N GLY A 213 -7.46 24.63 0.87
CA GLY A 213 -7.17 24.83 -0.56
C GLY A 213 -6.17 23.83 -1.15
N LYS A 214 -5.26 24.32 -2.00
CA LYS A 214 -4.29 23.51 -2.77
C LYS A 214 -3.32 22.66 -1.94
N TYR A 215 -3.12 23.01 -0.67
CA TYR A 215 -2.17 22.32 0.20
C TYR A 215 -2.70 20.98 0.71
N VAL A 216 -4.03 20.77 0.70
CA VAL A 216 -4.67 19.51 1.13
C VAL A 216 -4.16 18.33 0.29
N SER A 217 -4.14 18.48 -1.03
CA SER A 217 -3.61 17.46 -1.94
C SER A 217 -2.11 17.23 -1.74
N ALA A 218 -1.33 18.27 -1.40
CA ALA A 218 0.09 18.12 -1.11
C ALA A 218 0.33 17.29 0.16
N VAL A 219 -0.46 17.51 1.22
CA VAL A 219 -0.41 16.73 2.47
C VAL A 219 -0.74 15.25 2.22
N GLU A 220 -1.74 14.98 1.39
CA GLU A 220 -2.10 13.61 0.98
C GLU A 220 -0.98 12.92 0.19
N VAL A 221 -0.38 13.62 -0.77
CA VAL A 221 0.78 13.10 -1.53
C VAL A 221 1.97 12.81 -0.60
N ILE A 222 2.25 13.67 0.38
CA ILE A 222 3.31 13.43 1.36
C ILE A 222 3.03 12.16 2.16
N ALA A 223 1.79 11.96 2.62
CA ALA A 223 1.39 10.77 3.37
C ALA A 223 1.51 9.49 2.51
N ILE A 224 1.08 9.55 1.25
CA ILE A 224 1.19 8.46 0.27
C ILE A 224 2.66 8.08 0.05
N LEU A 225 3.51 9.07 -0.23
CA LEU A 225 4.93 8.86 -0.50
C LEU A 225 5.66 8.33 0.73
N ALA A 226 5.48 8.96 1.90
CA ALA A 226 6.12 8.54 3.14
C ALA A 226 5.76 7.10 3.51
N SER A 227 4.48 6.74 3.39
CA SER A 227 4.01 5.36 3.62
C SER A 227 4.64 4.37 2.63
N SER A 228 4.65 4.71 1.34
CA SER A 228 5.17 3.85 0.28
C SER A 228 6.68 3.64 0.38
N PHE A 229 7.44 4.69 0.68
CA PHE A 229 8.88 4.60 0.95
C PHE A 229 9.17 3.78 2.21
N GLY A 230 8.39 3.97 3.28
CA GLY A 230 8.51 3.18 4.50
C GLY A 230 8.32 1.68 4.24
N LEU A 231 7.30 1.32 3.47
CA LEU A 231 7.03 -0.07 3.06
C LEU A 231 8.14 -0.63 2.18
N LEU A 232 8.57 0.10 1.15
CA LEU A 232 9.64 -0.34 0.23
C LEU A 232 10.96 -0.58 0.99
N ALA A 233 11.40 0.42 1.76
CA ALA A 233 12.67 0.37 2.49
C ALA A 233 12.65 -0.75 3.53
N CYS A 234 11.65 -0.80 4.39
CA CYS A 234 11.65 -1.79 5.47
C CYS A 234 11.55 -3.23 4.95
N ILE A 235 10.67 -3.51 3.98
CA ILE A 235 10.36 -4.88 3.57
C ILE A 235 11.41 -5.45 2.59
N PHE A 236 12.00 -4.59 1.73
CA PHE A 236 12.84 -5.04 0.62
C PHE A 236 14.31 -4.66 0.73
N PHE A 237 14.68 -3.56 1.42
CA PHE A 237 16.07 -3.08 1.46
C PHE A 237 17.06 -4.17 1.90
N ASN A 238 16.77 -4.84 3.02
CA ASN A 238 17.65 -5.88 3.54
C ASN A 238 17.77 -7.08 2.58
N LYS A 239 16.68 -7.45 1.91
CA LYS A 239 16.69 -8.57 0.94
C LYS A 239 17.54 -8.25 -0.27
N VAL A 240 17.37 -7.05 -0.84
CA VAL A 240 18.18 -6.59 -1.97
C VAL A 240 19.65 -6.49 -1.58
N TYR A 241 19.93 -5.97 -0.37
CA TYR A 241 21.29 -5.90 0.17
C TYR A 241 21.95 -7.28 0.26
N ILE A 242 21.26 -8.28 0.83
CA ILE A 242 21.80 -9.64 0.92
C ILE A 242 22.01 -10.25 -0.47
N ILE A 243 21.04 -10.12 -1.38
CA ILE A 243 21.11 -10.68 -2.74
C ILE A 243 22.31 -10.11 -3.53
N LEU A 244 22.58 -8.81 -3.43
CA LEU A 244 23.61 -8.15 -4.22
C LEU A 244 24.99 -8.20 -3.57
N PHE A 245 25.08 -8.04 -2.24
CA PHE A 245 26.35 -7.83 -1.54
C PHE A 245 26.78 -9.01 -0.67
N LYS A 246 25.91 -10.00 -0.44
CA LYS A 246 26.23 -11.21 0.36
C LYS A 246 25.75 -12.50 -0.32
N PRO A 247 26.22 -12.83 -1.53
CA PRO A 247 25.76 -14.00 -2.29
C PRO A 247 26.15 -15.35 -1.67
N SER A 248 27.06 -15.38 -0.69
CA SER A 248 27.57 -16.59 -0.02
C SER A 248 26.85 -16.96 1.29
N ARG A 249 25.74 -16.29 1.62
CA ARG A 249 24.93 -16.51 2.84
C ARG A 249 23.47 -16.80 2.47
#